data_AF-A0A2E4XYF9-F1
#
_entry.id   AF-A0A2E4XYF9-F1
#
_cell.length_a   1.000
_cell.length_b   1.000
_cell.length_c   1.000
_cell.angle_alpha   90.00
_cell.angle_beta   90.00
_cell.angle_gamma   90.00
#
_symmetry.space_group_name_H-M   'P 1'
#
loop_
_entity.id
_entity.type
_entity.pdbx_description
1 polymer ?
#
loop_
_entity_poly.entity_id
_entity_poly.type
_entity_poly.pdbx_seq_one_letter_code
_entity_poly.pdbx_strand_id
1 'polypeptide(L)' 'MELEMSGSSGEIDGYQYALVEQTGLIAVRRPDGSFRMLPGADDIDSAVRQFIALDLRSSDD' A
#
# COMPACT_ATOMS: atom_id res chain seq x y z
N MET A 1 -24.03 -9.51 -7.82
CA MET A 1 -22.67 -10.06 -7.90
C MET A 1 -21.77 -8.98 -7.34
N GLU A 2 -21.60 -8.99 -6.01
CA GLU A 2 -20.55 -8.20 -5.37
C GLU A 2 -19.24 -8.71 -5.95
N LEU A 3 -18.46 -7.83 -6.58
CA LEU A 3 -17.10 -8.16 -6.95
C LEU A 3 -16.35 -8.36 -5.62
N GLU A 4 -16.29 -9.61 -5.19
CA GLU A 4 -15.32 -10.08 -4.21
C GLU A 4 -13.96 -9.73 -4.81
N MET A 5 -13.44 -8.55 -4.46
CA MET A 5 -12.10 -8.14 -4.79
C MET A 5 -11.17 -9.06 -3.98
N SER A 6 -10.91 -10.25 -4.50
CA SER A 6 -9.91 -11.19 -3.98
C SER A 6 -8.47 -10.66 -4.16
N GLY A 7 -8.29 -9.35 -4.32
CA GLY A 7 -7.01 -8.67 -4.32
C GLY A 7 -6.82 -8.00 -2.96
N SER A 8 -5.75 -8.36 -2.25
CA SER A 8 -5.37 -7.77 -0.97
C SER A 8 -5.28 -6.26 -1.07
N SER A 9 -6.35 -5.59 -0.68
CA SER A 9 -6.49 -4.14 -0.67
C SER A 9 -7.04 -3.69 0.67
N GLY A 10 -6.64 -2.51 1.12
CA GLY A 10 -6.96 -2.03 2.45
C GLY A 10 -6.49 -0.62 2.70
N GLU A 11 -6.60 -0.19 3.96
CA GLU A 11 -6.17 1.12 4.43
C GLU A 11 -5.46 0.99 5.78
N ILE A 12 -4.32 1.67 5.94
CA ILE A 12 -3.54 1.73 7.17
C ILE A 12 -3.12 3.18 7.39
N ASP A 13 -3.46 3.77 8.54
CA ASP A 13 -3.07 5.15 8.91
C ASP A 13 -3.39 6.21 7.81
N GLY A 14 -4.50 6.02 7.08
CA GLY A 14 -4.91 6.90 5.98
C GLY A 14 -4.19 6.65 4.64
N TYR A 15 -3.32 5.64 4.56
CA TYR A 15 -2.72 5.16 3.32
C TYR A 15 -3.56 4.02 2.75
N GLN A 16 -4.03 4.17 1.52
CA GLN A 16 -4.75 3.12 0.82
C GLN A 16 -3.76 2.24 0.06
N TYR A 17 -3.97 0.94 0.02
CA TYR A 17 -3.11 0.04 -0.76
C TYR A 17 -3.90 -1.03 -1.50
N ALA A 18 -3.33 -1.53 -2.60
CA ALA A 18 -3.87 -2.64 -3.37
C ALA A 18 -2.75 -3.46 -4.02
N LEU A 19 -2.85 -4.78 -3.94
CA LEU A 19 -2.02 -5.68 -4.73
C LEU A 19 -2.46 -5.68 -6.19
N VAL A 20 -1.53 -5.41 -7.08
CA VAL A 20 -1.71 -5.52 -8.53
C VAL A 20 -1.28 -6.91 -8.95
N GLU A 21 -2.22 -7.85 -9.01
CA GLU A 21 -1.93 -9.27 -9.32
C GLU A 21 -1.20 -9.47 -10.66
N GLN A 22 -1.47 -8.60 -11.64
CA GLN A 22 -0.80 -8.64 -12.95
C GLN A 22 0.73 -8.44 -12.88
N THR A 23 1.19 -7.64 -11.92
CA THR A 23 2.61 -7.28 -11.79
C THR A 23 3.23 -7.82 -10.50
N GLY A 24 2.41 -8.29 -9.56
CA GLY A 24 2.84 -8.61 -8.21
C GLY A 24 3.35 -7.39 -7.44
N LEU A 25 2.94 -6.16 -7.80
CA LEU A 25 3.35 -4.94 -7.08
C LEU A 25 2.24 -4.46 -6.17
N ILE A 26 2.60 -3.79 -5.07
CA ILE A 26 1.64 -3.17 -4.17
C ILE A 26 1.58 -1.69 -4.53
N ALA A 27 0.43 -1.23 -5.01
CA ALA A 27 0.17 0.18 -5.20
C ALA A 27 -0.27 0.80 -3.87
N VAL A 28 0.44 1.81 -3.38
CA VAL A 28 0.10 2.55 -2.16
C VAL A 28 -0.21 4.00 -2.50
N ARG A 29 -1.37 4.49 -2.07
CA ARG A 29 -1.79 5.88 -2.14
C ARG A 29 -1.61 6.53 -0.77
N ARG A 30 -0.83 7.60 -0.75
CA ARG A 30 -0.61 8.43 0.44
C ARG A 30 -1.85 9.27 0.75
N PRO A 31 -2.02 9.74 1.99
CA PRO A 31 -3.11 10.65 2.37
C PRO A 31 -3.05 11.99 1.60
N ASP A 32 -1.86 12.42 1.19
CA ASP A 32 -1.64 13.58 0.31
C ASP A 32 -2.18 13.36 -1.13
N GLY A 33 -2.57 12.14 -1.49
CA GLY A 33 -3.06 11.76 -2.81
C GLY A 33 -1.96 11.29 -3.76
N SER A 34 -0.69 11.49 -3.40
CA SER A 34 0.48 10.93 -4.09
C SER A 34 0.48 9.40 -4.09
N PHE A 35 1.04 8.77 -5.13
CA PHE A 35 1.11 7.31 -5.26
C PHE A 35 2.56 6.80 -5.23
N ARG A 36 2.75 5.61 -4.68
CA ARG A 36 4.02 4.88 -4.72
C ARG A 36 3.77 3.40 -4.97
N MET A 37 4.60 2.80 -5.82
CA MET A 37 4.62 1.36 -6.02
C MET A 37 5.68 0.73 -5.12
N LEU A 38 5.29 -0.33 -4.42
CA LEU A 38 6.17 -1.17 -3.63
C LEU A 38 6.32 -2.53 -4.32
N PRO A 39 7.46 -3.22 -4.13
CA PRO A 39 7.57 -4.61 -4.53
C PRO A 39 6.52 -5.46 -3.81
N GLY A 40 6.02 -6.50 -4.48
CA GLY A 40 5.17 -7.51 -3.84
C GLY A 40 5.85 -8.13 -2.65
N ALA A 41 5.08 -8.34 -1.60
CA ALA A 41 5.52 -9.00 -0.38
C ALA A 41 4.54 -10.13 -0.06
N ASP A 42 5.05 -11.17 0.60
CA ASP A 42 4.22 -12.25 1.15
C ASP A 42 3.24 -11.69 2.20
N ASP A 43 3.72 -10.73 3.01
CA ASP A 43 2.92 -9.98 3.98
C ASP A 43 2.78 -8.51 3.56
N ILE A 44 1.69 -8.21 2.87
CA ILE A 44 1.41 -6.89 2.31
C ILE A 44 1.21 -5.84 3.41
N ASP A 45 0.50 -6.20 4.48
CA ASP A 45 0.22 -5.29 5.60
C ASP A 45 1.52 -4.84 6.27
N SER A 46 2.44 -5.77 6.54
CA SER A 46 3.77 -5.47 7.10
C SER A 46 4.62 -4.61 6.15
N ALA A 47 4.62 -4.90 4.84
CA ALA A 47 5.35 -4.11 3.85
C ALA A 47 4.82 -2.66 3.77
N VAL A 48 3.49 -2.49 3.77
CA VAL A 48 2.86 -1.16 3.76
C VAL A 48 3.15 -0.41 5.05
N ARG A 49 3.06 -1.05 6.23
CA ARG A 49 3.43 -0.43 7.52
C ARG A 49 4.87 0.05 7.56
N GLN A 50 5.81 -0.76 7.07
CA GLN A 50 7.22 -0.37 7.00
C GLN A 50 7.42 0.84 6.07
N PHE A 51 6.74 0.85 4.92
CA PHE A 51 6.77 2.00 4.02
C PHE A 51 6.22 3.26 4.70
N ILE A 52 5.07 3.18 5.38
CA ILE A 52 4.47 4.32 6.10
C ILE A 52 5.43 4.86 7.16
N ALA A 53 6.04 3.97 7.96
CA ALA A 53 6.99 4.37 8.99
C ALA A 53 8.22 5.11 8.42
N LEU A 54 8.71 4.69 7.25
CA LEU A 54 9.80 5.36 6.54
C LEU A 54 9.35 6.70 5.94
N ASP A 55 8.15 6.75 5.37
CA ASP A 55 7.61 7.94 4.72
C ASP A 55 7.36 9.08 5.72
N LEU A 56 6.72 8.74 6.85
CA LEU A 56 6.49 9.69 7.94
C LEU A 56 7.80 10.23 8.52
N ARG A 57 8.84 9.39 8.62
CA ARG A 57 10.16 9.82 9.09
C ARG A 57 10.86 10.74 8.09
N SER A 58 10.59 10.58 6.79
CA SER A 58 11.21 11.40 5.74
C SER A 58 10.53 12.75 5.53
N SER A 59 9.34 12.98 6.09
CA SER A 59 8.61 14.25 6.01
C SER A 59 8.92 15.23 7.16
N ASP A 60 9.69 14.82 8.17
CA ASP A 60 10.00 15.63 9.37
C ASP A 60 11.38 16.34 9.28
N ASP A 61 12.11 16.21 8.16
CA ASP A 61 13.39 16.90 7.85
C ASP A 61 13.18 18.00 6.79
#